data_AF-A0A1C3P1Q5-F1
#
_entry.id   AF-A0A1C3P1Q5-F1
#
_cell.length_a   1.000
_cell.length_b   1.000
_cell.length_c   1.000
_cell.angle_alpha   90.00
_cell.angle_beta   90.00
_cell.angle_gamma   90.00
#
_symmetry.space_group_name_H-M   'P 1'
#
loop_
_entity.id
_entity.type
_entity.pdbx_description
1 polymer ?
#
loop_
_entity_poly.entity_id
_entity_poly.type
_entity_poly.pdbx_seq_one_letter_code
_entity_poly.pdbx_strand_id
1 'polypeptide(L)'
;MDEITAGQVAEVAAAAARACATLAPFEISIGRLGGTAGALGFAVDPAKPLRQLRDALHGATRSAVPGMRPPDPEFAPHVSIAYCNTDGIPATQVVAAVEKLRTLPPVTATVRAAVIVRLERRERAYVWQPVTRTPLPA
;
A
#
# COMPACT_ATOMS: atom_id res chain seq x y z
N MET A 1 -13.83 -1.91 -18.38
CA MET A 1 -13.65 -1.29 -17.07
C MET A 1 -14.74 -1.85 -16.21
N ASP A 2 -14.42 -2.75 -15.29
CA ASP A 2 -15.40 -3.25 -14.33
C ASP A 2 -15.59 -2.14 -13.29
N GLU A 3 -16.66 -1.37 -13.46
CA GLU A 3 -16.95 -0.21 -12.63
C GLU A 3 -17.48 -0.66 -11.27
N ILE A 4 -16.76 -0.35 -10.19
CA ILE A 4 -17.21 -0.61 -8.82
C ILE A 4 -18.28 0.43 -8.48
N THR A 5 -19.50 -0.02 -8.24
CA THR A 5 -20.64 0.86 -7.93
C THR A 5 -20.51 1.50 -6.54
N ALA A 6 -21.22 2.61 -6.32
CA ALA A 6 -21.26 3.25 -4.99
C ALA A 6 -21.77 2.31 -3.89
N GLY A 7 -22.71 1.42 -4.21
CA GLY A 7 -23.20 0.39 -3.28
C GLY A 7 -22.09 -0.59 -2.88
N GLN A 8 -21.34 -1.10 -3.85
CA GLN A 8 -20.19 -1.96 -3.60
C GLN A 8 -19.10 -1.24 -2.79
N VAL A 9 -18.85 0.04 -3.05
CA VAL A 9 -17.90 0.84 -2.25
C VAL A 9 -18.32 0.87 -0.77
N ALA A 10 -19.62 1.08 -0.50
CA ALA A 10 -20.14 1.07 0.87
C ALA A 10 -20.03 -0.32 1.53
N GLU A 11 -20.31 -1.39 0.79
CA GLU A 11 -20.17 -2.77 1.27
C GLU A 11 -18.70 -3.12 1.58
N VAL A 12 -17.77 -2.75 0.70
CA VAL A 12 -16.32 -2.90 0.91
C VAL A 12 -15.90 -2.15 2.17
N ALA A 13 -16.34 -0.89 2.35
CA ALA A 13 -16.03 -0.09 3.52
C ALA A 13 -16.52 -0.75 4.82
N ALA A 14 -17.76 -1.26 4.84
CA ALA A 14 -18.32 -1.95 5.99
C ALA A 14 -17.60 -3.28 6.29
N ALA A 15 -17.27 -4.06 5.26
CA ALA A 15 -16.52 -5.30 5.40
C ALA A 15 -15.09 -5.06 5.89
N ALA A 16 -14.42 -4.03 5.37
CA ALA A 16 -13.08 -3.63 5.80
C ALA A 16 -13.07 -3.18 7.27
N ALA A 17 -14.09 -2.43 7.71
CA ALA A 17 -14.23 -2.02 9.11
C ALA A 17 -14.32 -3.23 10.05
N ARG A 18 -15.15 -4.23 9.71
CA ARG A 18 -15.26 -5.48 10.47
C ARG A 18 -13.96 -6.27 10.50
N ALA A 19 -13.25 -6.35 9.36
CA ALA A 19 -11.97 -7.05 9.28
C ALA A 19 -10.86 -6.36 10.08
N CYS A 20 -10.81 -5.02 10.07
CA CYS A 20 -9.84 -4.26 10.86
C CYS A 20 -10.12 -4.32 12.37
N ALA A 21 -11.39 -4.45 12.78
CA ALA A 21 -11.77 -4.57 14.18
C ALA A 21 -11.24 -5.84 14.88
N THR A 22 -10.73 -6.81 14.12
CA THR A 22 -10.13 -8.05 14.68
C THR A 22 -8.59 -8.01 14.72
N LEU A 23 -7.97 -6.90 14.28
CA LEU A 23 -6.52 -6.75 14.18
C LEU A 23 -6.04 -5.68 15.15
N ALA A 24 -5.04 -6.01 15.97
CA ALA A 24 -4.38 -5.04 16.84
C ALA A 24 -3.44 -4.11 16.04
N PRO A 25 -3.23 -2.85 16.50
CA PRO A 25 -2.13 -2.01 16.05
C PRO A 25 -0.79 -2.72 16.12
N PHE A 26 0.11 -2.40 15.20
CA PHE A 26 1.45 -2.98 15.15
C PHE A 26 2.48 -1.94 14.74
N GLU A 27 3.73 -2.18 15.13
CA GLU A 27 4.86 -1.33 14.75
C GLU A 27 5.48 -1.77 13.44
N ILE A 28 5.98 -0.78 12.70
CA ILE A 28 6.74 -0.95 11.47
C ILE A 28 7.98 -0.06 11.51
N SER A 29 9.01 -0.46 10.79
CA SER A 29 10.25 0.27 10.54
C SER A 29 10.37 0.51 9.05
N ILE A 30 10.64 1.75 8.67
CA ILE A 30 10.76 2.23 7.29
C ILE A 30 12.19 2.72 7.12
N GLY A 31 13.01 2.12 6.24
CA GLY A 31 14.40 2.61 6.14
C GLY A 31 15.27 2.13 5.01
N ARG A 32 15.18 0.86 4.58
CA ARG A 32 16.05 0.41 3.48
C ARG A 32 15.54 0.98 2.16
N LEU A 33 16.23 2.00 1.63
CA LEU A 33 15.92 2.54 0.30
C LEU A 33 16.37 1.57 -0.79
N GLY A 34 15.46 1.25 -1.70
CA GLY A 34 15.70 0.38 -2.84
C GLY A 34 14.84 0.74 -4.05
N GLY A 35 15.08 0.03 -5.15
CA GLY A 35 14.25 0.08 -6.35
C GLY A 35 13.26 -1.07 -6.40
N THR A 36 12.10 -0.81 -7.00
CA THR A 36 11.14 -1.82 -7.48
C THR A 36 11.05 -1.72 -9.02
N ALA A 37 10.22 -2.55 -9.64
CA ALA A 37 9.90 -2.40 -11.07
C ALA A 37 9.18 -1.05 -11.31
N GLY A 38 9.94 -0.02 -11.66
CA GLY A 38 9.42 1.30 -12.05
C GLY A 38 9.27 2.32 -10.92
N ALA A 39 9.78 2.08 -9.71
CA ALA A 39 9.76 3.05 -8.63
C ALA A 39 10.97 2.93 -7.69
N LEU A 40 11.19 3.96 -6.89
CA LEU A 40 12.06 3.93 -5.71
C LEU A 40 11.20 4.01 -4.46
N GLY A 41 11.59 3.27 -3.43
CA GLY A 41 10.87 3.29 -2.17
C GLY A 41 11.67 2.70 -1.01
N PHE A 42 11.22 3.04 0.19
CA PHE A 42 11.73 2.44 1.42
C PHE A 42 11.03 1.12 1.69
N ALA A 43 11.79 0.06 1.92
CA ALA A 43 11.25 -1.20 2.43
C ALA A 43 10.71 -1.01 3.85
N VAL A 44 9.65 -1.77 4.16
CA VAL A 44 8.97 -1.73 5.45
C VAL A 44 8.97 -3.10 6.10
N ASP A 45 9.43 -3.15 7.36
CA ASP A 45 9.53 -4.36 8.18
C ASP A 45 8.86 -4.16 9.56
N PRO A 46 8.33 -5.20 10.22
CA PRO A 46 8.19 -6.56 9.71
C PRO A 46 7.04 -6.65 8.69
N ALA A 47 7.26 -7.38 7.60
CA ALA A 47 6.26 -7.51 6.55
C ALA A 47 5.05 -8.40 6.90
N LYS A 48 5.17 -9.25 7.93
CA LYS A 48 4.11 -10.21 8.33
C LYS A 48 2.78 -9.52 8.74
N PRO A 49 2.73 -8.57 9.69
CA PRO A 49 1.47 -7.92 10.04
C PRO A 49 0.86 -7.10 8.89
N LEU A 50 1.69 -6.52 8.02
CA LEU A 50 1.22 -5.85 6.80
C LEU A 50 0.57 -6.82 5.80
N ARG A 51 1.14 -8.02 5.63
CA ARG A 51 0.51 -9.09 4.83
C ARG A 51 -0.83 -9.49 5.42
N GLN A 52 -0.90 -9.70 6.75
CA GLN A 52 -2.15 -10.06 7.42
C GLN A 52 -3.24 -9.00 7.23
N LEU A 53 -2.90 -7.72 7.41
CA LEU A 53 -3.81 -6.61 7.16
C LEU A 53 -4.27 -6.57 5.71
N ARG A 54 -3.34 -6.71 4.75
CA ARG A 54 -3.64 -6.73 3.32
C ARG A 54 -4.59 -7.88 2.96
N ASP A 55 -4.31 -9.07 3.45
CA ASP A 55 -5.09 -10.27 3.12
C ASP A 55 -6.51 -10.17 3.71
N ALA A 56 -6.65 -9.62 4.93
CA ALA A 56 -7.95 -9.33 5.53
C ALA A 56 -8.75 -8.31 4.70
N LEU A 57 -8.13 -7.21 4.25
CA LEU A 57 -8.76 -6.20 3.42
C LEU A 57 -9.13 -6.71 2.02
N HIS A 58 -8.30 -7.55 1.40
CA HIS A 58 -8.66 -8.21 0.14
C HIS A 58 -9.77 -9.25 0.32
N GLY A 59 -9.79 -9.97 1.44
CA GLY A 59 -10.92 -10.84 1.81
C GLY A 59 -12.22 -10.05 1.91
N ALA A 60 -12.21 -8.94 2.64
CA ALA A 60 -13.34 -8.02 2.74
C ALA A 60 -13.80 -7.50 1.37
N THR A 61 -12.85 -7.07 0.53
CA THR A 61 -13.17 -6.55 -0.81
C THR A 61 -13.82 -7.61 -1.69
N ARG A 62 -13.28 -8.84 -1.71
CA ARG A 62 -13.83 -9.96 -2.50
C ARG A 62 -15.22 -10.40 -2.02
N SER A 63 -15.55 -10.18 -0.75
CA SER A 63 -16.90 -10.48 -0.24
C SER A 63 -17.98 -9.53 -0.76
N ALA A 64 -17.60 -8.29 -1.11
CA ALA A 64 -18.51 -7.26 -1.64
C ALA A 64 -18.44 -7.12 -3.18
N VAL A 65 -17.32 -7.51 -3.80
CA VAL A 65 -17.12 -7.41 -5.24
C VAL A 65 -16.72 -8.79 -5.79
N PRO A 66 -17.69 -9.64 -6.16
CA PRO A 66 -17.44 -10.93 -6.76
C PRO A 66 -16.63 -10.80 -8.06
N GLY A 67 -15.67 -11.71 -8.29
CA GLY A 67 -14.80 -11.69 -9.47
C GLY A 67 -13.52 -10.85 -9.32
N MET A 68 -13.36 -10.11 -8.22
CA MET A 68 -12.08 -9.47 -7.87
C MET A 68 -10.95 -10.50 -7.79
N ARG A 69 -9.85 -10.22 -8.50
CA ARG A 69 -8.66 -11.07 -8.49
C ARG A 69 -8.04 -11.13 -7.09
N PRO A 70 -7.43 -12.26 -6.69
CA PRO A 70 -6.68 -12.32 -5.44
C PRO A 70 -5.48 -11.37 -5.47
N PRO A 71 -4.97 -10.95 -4.29
CA PRO A 71 -3.71 -10.24 -4.22
C PRO A 71 -2.58 -11.01 -4.90
N ASP A 72 -1.60 -10.24 -5.37
CA ASP A 72 -0.28 -10.79 -5.71
C ASP A 72 0.34 -11.51 -4.50
N PRO A 73 0.80 -12.77 -4.62
CA PRO A 73 1.48 -13.45 -3.53
C PRO A 73 2.79 -12.75 -3.09
N GLU A 74 3.47 -12.03 -3.99
CA GLU A 74 4.77 -11.40 -3.77
C GLU A 74 4.68 -9.99 -3.15
N PHE A 75 3.90 -9.86 -2.07
CA PHE A 75 3.81 -8.58 -1.37
C PHE A 75 5.09 -8.21 -0.63
N ALA A 76 5.82 -7.25 -1.19
CA ALA A 76 6.88 -6.53 -0.51
C ALA A 76 6.36 -5.15 -0.03
N PRO A 77 6.04 -4.98 1.27
CA PRO A 77 5.55 -3.70 1.77
C PRO A 77 6.62 -2.61 1.65
N HIS A 78 6.23 -1.47 1.09
CA HIS A 78 7.15 -0.36 0.82
C HIS A 78 6.43 0.98 0.86
N VAL A 79 7.20 2.06 1.01
CA VAL A 79 6.76 3.44 0.82
C VAL A 79 7.45 3.99 -0.42
N SER A 80 6.71 4.14 -1.51
CA SER A 80 7.23 4.74 -2.76
C SER A 80 7.49 6.23 -2.57
N ILE A 81 8.63 6.70 -3.07
CA ILE A 81 9.03 8.11 -3.01
C ILE A 81 9.28 8.73 -4.39
N ALA A 82 9.53 7.92 -5.41
CA ALA A 82 9.70 8.37 -6.79
C ALA A 82 9.28 7.27 -7.77
N TYR A 83 8.84 7.67 -8.96
CA TYR A 83 8.43 6.76 -10.03
C TYR A 83 9.29 6.99 -11.27
N CYS A 84 9.67 5.91 -11.94
CA CYS A 84 10.31 5.96 -13.25
C CYS A 84 9.25 6.25 -14.30
N ASN A 85 8.91 7.53 -14.48
CA ASN A 85 7.86 7.97 -15.39
C ASN A 85 8.37 8.86 -16.52
N THR A 86 9.68 8.91 -16.75
CA THR A 86 10.34 9.70 -17.81
C THR A 86 11.52 8.90 -18.36
N ASP A 87 11.73 9.00 -19.67
CA ASP A 87 12.81 8.31 -20.39
C ASP A 87 14.13 9.08 -20.33
N GLY A 88 15.22 8.42 -20.73
CA GLY A 88 16.53 9.08 -20.90
C GLY A 88 17.34 9.27 -19.61
N ILE A 89 16.86 8.77 -18.46
CA ILE A 89 17.63 8.72 -17.21
C ILE A 89 18.33 7.36 -17.12
N PRO A 90 19.68 7.29 -17.18
CA PRO A 90 20.39 6.04 -17.01
C PRO A 90 20.18 5.47 -15.60
N ALA A 91 19.87 4.17 -15.52
CA ALA A 91 19.67 3.50 -14.23
C ALA A 91 20.88 3.65 -13.29
N THR A 92 22.09 3.71 -13.82
CA THR A 92 23.34 3.92 -13.06
C THR A 92 23.34 5.22 -12.27
N GLN A 93 22.77 6.31 -12.80
CA GLN A 93 22.67 7.57 -12.08
C GLN A 93 21.73 7.46 -10.88
N VAL A 94 20.61 6.76 -11.07
CA VAL A 94 19.64 6.50 -9.99
C VAL A 94 20.26 5.63 -8.90
N VAL A 95 20.97 4.56 -9.29
CA VAL A 95 21.68 3.68 -8.34
C VAL A 95 22.69 4.48 -7.52
N ALA A 96 23.53 5.30 -8.15
CA ALA A 96 24.53 6.11 -7.46
C ALA A 96 23.90 7.15 -6.51
N ALA A 97 22.71 7.67 -6.82
CA ALA A 97 21.96 8.55 -5.92
C ALA A 97 21.40 7.78 -4.72
N VAL A 98 20.81 6.61 -4.95
CA VAL A 98 20.26 5.74 -3.89
C VAL A 98 21.36 5.26 -2.94
N GLU A 99 22.54 4.87 -3.45
CA GLU A 99 23.66 4.39 -2.64
C GLU A 99 24.08 5.40 -1.56
N LYS A 100 24.09 6.70 -1.88
CA LYS A 100 24.40 7.78 -0.93
C LYS A 100 23.40 7.90 0.21
N LEU A 101 22.19 7.38 0.03
CA LEU A 101 21.09 7.49 0.99
C LEU A 101 20.85 6.20 1.78
N ARG A 102 21.57 5.10 1.47
CA ARG A 102 21.38 3.80 2.14
C ARG A 102 21.78 3.80 3.62
N THR A 103 22.56 4.77 4.06
CA THR A 103 23.00 4.92 5.46
C THR A 103 22.02 5.73 6.32
N LEU A 104 20.92 6.22 5.74
CA LEU A 104 19.90 6.92 6.52
C LEU A 104 19.31 5.97 7.58
N PRO A 105 19.13 6.45 8.82
CA PRO A 105 18.53 5.64 9.86
C PRO A 105 17.07 5.32 9.52
N PRO A 106 16.58 4.12 9.88
CA PRO A 106 15.16 3.80 9.75
C PRO A 106 14.31 4.65 10.70
N VAL A 107 13.05 4.83 10.34
CA VAL A 107 12.02 5.46 11.17
C VAL A 107 11.00 4.43 11.59
N THR A 108 10.65 4.40 12.86
CA THR A 108 9.57 3.55 13.40
C THR A 108 8.23 4.29 13.36
N ALA A 109 7.16 3.58 13.02
CA ALA A 109 5.79 4.08 13.07
C ALA A 109 4.84 3.01 13.58
N THR A 110 3.76 3.43 14.26
CA THR A 110 2.66 2.52 14.63
C THR A 110 1.55 2.59 13.59
N VAL A 111 1.20 1.45 13.00
CA VAL A 111 0.02 1.32 12.15
C VAL A 111 -1.20 1.18 13.05
N ARG A 112 -2.09 2.19 13.00
CA ARG A 112 -3.31 2.25 13.84
C ARG A 112 -4.61 2.22 13.04
N ALA A 113 -4.53 2.27 11.72
CA ALA A 113 -5.68 2.25 10.84
C ALA A 113 -5.26 1.88 9.42
N ALA A 114 -6.20 1.35 8.65
CA ALA A 114 -6.14 1.35 7.20
C ALA A 114 -7.04 2.44 6.62
N VAL A 115 -6.72 2.92 5.43
CA VAL A 115 -7.58 3.84 4.68
C VAL A 115 -7.92 3.18 3.36
N ILE A 116 -9.20 2.93 3.14
CA ILE A 116 -9.71 2.51 1.84
C ILE A 116 -9.83 3.76 0.98
N VAL A 117 -9.29 3.69 -0.23
CA VAL A 117 -9.30 4.80 -1.18
C VAL A 117 -9.98 4.40 -2.48
N ARG A 118 -10.59 5.38 -3.17
CA ARG A 118 -10.80 5.32 -4.61
C ARG A 118 -9.51 5.77 -5.27
N LEU A 119 -8.90 4.87 -6.04
CA LEU A 119 -7.68 5.13 -6.79
C LEU A 119 -8.03 5.39 -8.25
N GLU A 120 -7.80 6.63 -8.69
CA GLU A 120 -7.98 7.04 -10.07
C GLU A 120 -6.62 7.35 -10.69
N ARG A 121 -6.35 6.83 -11.89
CA ARG A 121 -5.20 7.29 -12.67
C ARG A 121 -5.63 8.49 -13.52
N ARG A 122 -5.01 9.64 -13.30
CA ARG A 122 -5.20 10.85 -14.11
C ARG A 122 -3.88 11.18 -14.80
N GLU A 123 -3.84 11.00 -16.11
CA GLU A 123 -2.62 11.15 -16.93
C GLU A 123 -1.42 10.35 -16.37
N ARG A 124 -0.43 11.07 -15.80
CA ARG A 124 0.81 10.52 -15.22
C ARG A 124 0.78 10.45 -13.69
N ALA A 125 -0.36 10.71 -13.05
CA ALA A 125 -0.51 10.74 -11.60
C ALA A 125 -1.60 9.79 -11.11
N TYR A 126 -1.43 9.31 -9.87
CA TYR A 126 -2.49 8.63 -9.13
C TYR A 126 -3.16 9.63 -8.20
N VAL A 127 -4.48 9.70 -8.27
CA VAL A 127 -5.32 10.46 -7.36
C VAL A 127 -5.96 9.49 -6.39
N TRP A 128 -5.73 9.73 -5.10
CA TRP A 128 -6.19 8.91 -4.00
C TRP A 128 -7.28 9.68 -3.27
N GLN A 129 -8.52 9.18 -3.31
CA GLN A 129 -9.64 9.79 -2.60
C GLN A 129 -10.04 8.88 -1.44
N PRO A 130 -9.88 9.30 -0.18
CA PRO A 130 -10.32 8.51 0.96
C PRO A 130 -11.82 8.20 0.89
N VAL A 131 -12.15 6.92 1.03
CA VAL A 131 -13.53 6.43 1.15
C VAL A 131 -13.86 6.22 2.62
N THR A 132 -13.01 5.49 3.33
CA THR A 132 -13.17 5.23 4.76
C THR A 132 -11.82 5.03 5.43
N ARG A 133 -11.74 5.40 6.71
CA ARG A 133 -10.63 5.08 7.59
C ARG A 133 -11.10 4.04 8.59
N THR A 134 -10.46 2.87 8.62
CA THR A 134 -10.81 1.74 9.47
C THR A 134 -9.76 1.57 10.58
N PRO A 135 -10.06 1.97 11.83
CA PRO A 135 -9.12 1.84 12.94
C PRO A 135 -8.79 0.37 13.26
N LEU A 136 -7.58 0.16 13.76
CA LEU A 136 -7.16 -1.07 14.43
C LEU A 136 -7.34 -0.85 15.94
N PRO A 137 -8.23 -1.59 16.63
CA PRO A 137 -8.50 -1.38 18.06
C PRO A 137 -7.29 -1.77 18.92
N ALA A 138 -6.98 -0.92 19.90
CA ALA A 138 -5.89 -1.13 20.86
C ALA A 138 -6.17 -2.31 21.80
#